data_AF-A0A5B9YE77-F1
#
_entry.id   AF-A0A5B9YE77-F1
#
_cell.length_a   1.000
_cell.length_b   1.000
_cell.length_c   1.000
_cell.angle_alpha   90.00
_cell.angle_beta   90.00
_cell.angle_gamma   90.00
#
_symmetry.space_group_name_H-M   'P 1'
#
loop_
_entity.id
_entity.type
_entity.pdbx_description
1 polymer ?
#
loop_
_entity_poly.entity_id
_entity_poly.type
_entity_poly.pdbx_seq_one_letter_code
_entity_poly.pdbx_strand_id
1 'polypeptide(L)'
;MALGVVDLYDGLGFMLGDGIFGVDIDGVELNDPVVREVLTTLNSYAEVSPSGKGIHVICLGKKPKGACRKANFECYDKRRFFTVTGNVIEPYRTLSYCTESIKPLYAKYLARQEKTFLTTPTHLGGGESLTDREVIEKASRSDKFSQLYHYGNDSGDASRNDMTLINMLIFWTGGNVAQIDRLYRSSALMRPKWDRRQSGSTYGQMTINKCLRTYRGSYYRHNYYN
;
A
#
# COMPACT_ATOMS: atom_id res chain seq x y z
N MET A 1 -3.99 38.12 -1.64
CA MET A 1 -3.24 38.18 -2.90
C MET A 1 -2.94 36.75 -3.39
N ALA A 2 -3.93 36.07 -3.96
CA ALA A 2 -3.74 34.73 -4.56
C ALA A 2 -4.05 34.71 -6.07
N LEU A 3 -4.57 35.82 -6.62
CA LEU A 3 -5.08 35.89 -7.99
C LEU A 3 -4.01 36.24 -9.04
N GLY A 4 -2.77 36.54 -8.63
CA GLY A 4 -1.72 37.08 -9.51
C GLY A 4 -0.64 36.10 -9.96
N VAL A 5 -0.81 34.80 -9.75
CA VAL A 5 0.24 33.79 -10.02
C VAL A 5 -0.27 32.59 -10.84
N VAL A 6 -1.50 32.65 -11.36
CA VAL A 6 -2.16 31.49 -12.00
C VAL A 6 -1.52 31.12 -13.36
N ASP A 7 -0.84 32.06 -14.03
CA ASP A 7 -0.22 31.82 -15.35
C ASP A 7 1.16 31.12 -15.30
N LEU A 8 1.66 30.75 -14.12
CA LEU A 8 2.98 30.08 -13.94
C LEU A 8 2.88 28.62 -13.45
N TYR A 9 1.67 28.11 -13.23
CA TYR A 9 1.44 26.79 -12.64
C TYR A 9 0.29 26.07 -13.35
N ASP A 10 0.40 24.75 -13.49
CA ASP A 10 -0.58 23.92 -14.21
C ASP A 10 -1.94 23.77 -13.50
N GLY A 11 -2.09 24.30 -12.28
CA GLY A 11 -3.36 24.27 -11.55
C GLY A 11 -3.27 24.59 -10.07
N LEU A 12 -4.43 24.57 -9.41
CA LEU A 12 -4.56 24.76 -7.97
C LEU A 12 -4.51 23.43 -7.24
N GLY A 13 -3.95 23.44 -6.02
CA GLY A 13 -4.00 22.29 -5.12
C GLY A 13 -4.28 22.72 -3.69
N PHE A 14 -4.93 21.85 -2.92
CA PHE A 14 -5.18 22.07 -1.49
C PHE A 14 -4.77 20.83 -0.69
N MET A 15 -4.27 21.05 0.53
CA MET A 15 -3.85 19.97 1.42
C MET A 15 -5.07 19.38 2.15
N LEU A 16 -5.20 18.05 2.14
CA LEU A 16 -6.20 17.35 2.94
C LEU A 16 -5.78 17.30 4.42
N GLY A 17 -6.77 17.40 5.31
CA GLY A 17 -6.56 17.52 6.75
C GLY A 17 -7.72 18.24 7.44
N ASP A 18 -7.64 18.40 8.75
CA ASP A 18 -8.52 19.28 9.54
C ASP A 18 -10.02 19.10 9.32
N GLY A 19 -10.45 17.84 9.16
CA GLY A 19 -11.84 17.50 8.95
C GLY A 19 -12.28 17.53 7.48
N ILE A 20 -11.33 17.52 6.54
CA ILE A 20 -11.57 17.32 5.11
C ILE A 20 -10.84 16.06 4.65
N PHE A 21 -11.54 15.21 3.89
CA PHE A 21 -10.95 14.06 3.21
C PHE A 21 -11.35 14.05 1.74
N GLY A 22 -10.53 13.39 0.92
CA GLY A 22 -10.76 13.24 -0.52
C GLY A 22 -10.80 11.78 -0.92
N VAL A 23 -11.66 11.45 -1.88
CA VAL A 23 -11.68 10.19 -2.62
C VAL A 23 -11.24 10.48 -4.05
N ASP A 24 -10.32 9.68 -4.56
CA ASP A 24 -9.79 9.76 -5.91
C ASP A 24 -9.94 8.40 -6.59
N ILE A 25 -10.43 8.41 -7.83
CA ILE A 25 -10.63 7.21 -8.64
C ILE A 25 -9.97 7.41 -9.99
N ASP A 26 -8.84 6.74 -10.17
CA ASP A 26 -8.05 6.78 -11.39
C ASP A 26 -8.59 5.82 -12.47
N GLY A 27 -8.39 6.17 -13.74
CA GLY A 27 -8.58 5.31 -14.89
C GLY A 27 -10.03 4.90 -15.16
N VAL A 28 -11.00 5.72 -14.76
CA VAL A 28 -12.44 5.47 -14.95
C VAL A 28 -13.10 6.54 -15.82
N GLU A 29 -14.12 6.12 -16.57
CA GLU A 29 -15.02 7.03 -17.28
C GLU A 29 -16.19 7.43 -16.38
N LEU A 30 -16.81 8.60 -16.64
CA LEU A 30 -17.92 9.11 -15.81
C LEU A 30 -19.17 8.20 -15.80
N ASN A 31 -19.32 7.35 -16.81
CA ASN A 31 -20.42 6.39 -16.92
C ASN A 31 -20.17 5.09 -16.11
N ASP A 32 -18.95 4.88 -15.60
CA ASP A 32 -18.57 3.67 -14.87
C ASP A 32 -19.45 3.49 -13.63
N PRO A 33 -19.99 2.28 -13.38
CA PRO A 33 -20.79 1.98 -12.20
C PRO A 33 -20.15 2.42 -10.88
N VAL A 34 -18.82 2.33 -10.74
CA VAL A 34 -18.12 2.76 -9.51
C VAL A 34 -18.23 4.26 -9.28
N VAL A 35 -18.18 5.05 -10.36
CA VAL A 35 -18.32 6.51 -10.28
C VAL A 35 -19.70 6.87 -9.77
N ARG A 36 -20.76 6.30 -10.36
CA ARG A 36 -22.14 6.54 -9.91
C ARG A 36 -22.34 6.15 -8.45
N GLU A 37 -21.85 4.98 -8.04
CA GLU A 37 -21.96 4.51 -6.65
C GLU A 37 -21.31 5.48 -5.67
N VAL A 38 -20.11 5.96 -5.98
CA VAL A 38 -19.34 6.86 -5.11
C VAL A 38 -20.01 8.23 -5.03
N LEU A 39 -20.41 8.80 -6.17
CA LEU A 39 -21.07 10.10 -6.24
C LEU A 39 -22.39 10.11 -5.47
N THR A 40 -23.23 9.09 -5.68
CA THR A 40 -24.53 8.97 -5.00
C THR A 40 -24.38 8.68 -3.51
N THR A 41 -23.40 7.87 -3.11
CA THR A 41 -23.19 7.54 -1.70
C THR A 41 -22.64 8.72 -0.91
N LEU A 42 -21.67 9.44 -1.46
CA LEU A 42 -21.02 10.56 -0.76
C LEU A 42 -21.84 11.85 -0.88
N ASN A 43 -22.51 12.06 -2.01
CA ASN A 43 -23.33 13.24 -2.29
C ASN A 43 -22.67 14.55 -1.84
N SER A 44 -21.40 14.72 -2.22
CA SER A 44 -20.52 15.83 -1.86
C SER A 44 -19.81 16.32 -3.09
N TYR A 45 -19.11 17.46 -3.00
CA TYR A 45 -18.41 18.09 -4.12
C TYR A 45 -17.62 17.08 -4.93
N ALA A 46 -17.86 17.05 -6.24
CA ALA A 46 -17.16 16.17 -7.16
C ALA A 46 -16.76 16.88 -8.45
N GLU A 47 -15.60 16.51 -8.97
CA GLU A 47 -15.04 17.07 -10.20
C GLU A 47 -14.28 16.00 -11.00
N VAL A 48 -14.11 16.27 -12.30
CA VAL A 48 -13.24 15.46 -13.15
C VAL A 48 -11.78 15.73 -12.78
N SER A 49 -10.97 14.68 -12.63
CA SER A 49 -9.56 14.82 -12.28
C SER A 49 -8.75 15.48 -13.41
N PRO A 50 -7.54 16.05 -13.14
CA PRO A 50 -6.77 16.77 -14.15
C PRO A 50 -6.43 15.95 -15.41
N SER A 51 -6.33 14.63 -15.27
CA SER A 51 -6.05 13.73 -16.40
C SER A 51 -7.24 13.54 -17.34
N GLY A 52 -8.45 13.95 -16.92
CA GLY A 52 -9.71 13.66 -17.61
C GLY A 52 -10.13 12.19 -17.54
N LYS A 53 -9.35 11.33 -16.87
CA LYS A 53 -9.56 9.88 -16.80
C LYS A 53 -9.77 9.44 -15.35
N GLY A 54 -10.62 10.14 -14.63
CA GLY A 54 -10.89 9.88 -13.22
C GLY A 54 -11.71 10.99 -12.59
N ILE A 55 -12.01 10.83 -11.30
CA ILE A 55 -12.80 11.81 -10.54
C ILE A 55 -12.17 12.08 -9.18
N HIS A 56 -12.38 13.29 -8.67
CA HIS A 56 -12.17 13.61 -7.27
C HIS A 56 -13.52 13.86 -6.60
N VAL A 57 -13.69 13.34 -5.38
CA VAL A 57 -14.79 13.70 -4.49
C VAL A 57 -14.21 14.22 -3.18
N ILE A 58 -14.57 15.44 -2.80
CA ILE A 58 -14.08 16.10 -1.59
C ILE A 58 -15.22 16.13 -0.58
N CYS A 59 -14.91 15.75 0.66
CA CYS A 59 -15.90 15.59 1.72
C CYS A 59 -15.42 16.20 3.04
N LEU A 60 -16.37 16.69 3.84
CA LEU A 60 -16.13 16.99 5.24
C LEU A 60 -16.19 15.70 6.07
N GLY A 61 -15.39 15.62 7.13
CA GLY A 61 -15.32 14.49 8.04
C GLY A 61 -13.98 13.77 8.05
N LYS A 62 -14.02 12.47 8.36
CA LYS A 62 -12.83 11.61 8.43
C LYS A 62 -13.11 10.25 7.79
N LYS A 63 -12.13 9.73 7.06
CA LYS A 63 -12.20 8.35 6.57
C LYS A 63 -11.95 7.33 7.70
N PRO A 64 -12.38 6.07 7.56
CA PRO A 64 -12.01 5.01 8.48
C PRO A 64 -10.48 4.78 8.55
N LYS A 65 -10.01 4.33 9.71
CA LYS A 65 -8.59 4.01 9.91
C LYS A 65 -8.19 2.82 9.04
N GLY A 66 -6.99 2.88 8.46
CA GLY A 66 -6.41 1.80 7.66
C GLY A 66 -5.96 2.28 6.27
N ALA A 67 -6.13 1.42 5.26
CA ALA A 67 -5.64 1.66 3.90
C ALA A 67 -6.13 3.00 3.34
N CYS A 68 -5.27 3.66 2.57
CA CYS A 68 -5.64 4.84 1.79
C CYS A 68 -5.78 4.54 0.31
N ARG A 69 -5.22 3.43 -0.19
CA ARG A 69 -5.26 3.08 -1.61
C ARG A 69 -5.39 1.57 -1.78
N LYS A 70 -6.20 1.15 -2.74
CA LYS A 70 -6.19 -0.20 -3.31
C LYS A 70 -6.58 -0.11 -4.78
N ALA A 71 -5.71 -0.64 -5.64
CA ALA A 71 -5.84 -0.48 -7.09
C ALA A 71 -5.99 1.00 -7.47
N ASN A 72 -7.07 1.34 -8.16
CA ASN A 72 -7.40 2.68 -8.61
C ASN A 72 -8.29 3.48 -7.65
N PHE A 73 -8.69 2.90 -6.50
CA PHE A 73 -9.48 3.62 -5.50
C PHE A 73 -8.59 4.16 -4.38
N GLU A 74 -8.66 5.47 -4.16
CA GLU A 74 -7.90 6.22 -3.18
C GLU A 74 -8.81 6.99 -2.23
N CYS A 75 -8.44 7.06 -0.95
CA CYS A 75 -9.11 7.85 0.07
C CYS A 75 -8.11 8.34 1.11
N TYR A 76 -7.94 9.65 1.23
CA TYR A 76 -7.00 10.31 2.13
C TYR A 76 -7.69 11.35 2.99
N ASP A 77 -7.33 11.42 4.27
CA ASP A 77 -7.79 12.41 5.24
C ASP A 77 -6.65 13.27 5.81
N LYS A 78 -5.42 13.08 5.32
CA LYS A 78 -4.19 13.80 5.70
C LYS A 78 -3.02 13.48 4.78
N ARG A 79 -1.98 14.32 4.82
CA ARG A 79 -0.64 14.10 4.20
C ARG A 79 -0.66 13.93 2.68
N ARG A 80 -1.74 14.37 2.03
CA ARG A 80 -1.91 14.36 0.59
C ARG A 80 -2.58 15.66 0.19
N PHE A 81 -2.08 16.30 -0.85
CA PHE A 81 -2.81 17.39 -1.50
C PHE A 81 -3.63 16.83 -2.65
N PHE A 82 -4.76 17.45 -2.93
CA PHE A 82 -5.57 17.22 -4.12
C PHE A 82 -5.42 18.41 -5.04
N THR A 83 -5.24 18.16 -6.33
CA THR A 83 -5.43 19.18 -7.36
C THR A 83 -6.92 19.45 -7.52
N VAL A 84 -7.28 20.72 -7.68
CA VAL A 84 -8.67 21.15 -7.91
C VAL A 84 -8.77 21.66 -9.32
N THR A 85 -9.62 21.02 -10.12
CA THR A 85 -9.84 21.39 -11.53
C THR A 85 -10.98 22.40 -11.68
N GLY A 86 -11.96 22.37 -10.78
CA GLY A 86 -13.20 23.13 -10.93
C GLY A 86 -14.10 22.60 -12.05
N ASN A 87 -13.73 21.50 -12.72
CA ASN A 87 -14.56 20.84 -13.73
C ASN A 87 -15.61 19.97 -13.03
N VAL A 88 -16.60 20.64 -12.45
CA VAL A 88 -17.59 20.03 -11.56
C VAL A 88 -18.43 18.98 -12.29
N ILE A 89 -18.67 17.87 -11.63
CA ILE A 89 -19.62 16.85 -12.05
C ILE A 89 -20.99 17.20 -11.47
N GLU A 90 -21.96 17.52 -12.32
CA GLU A 90 -23.32 17.86 -11.86
C GLU A 90 -24.06 16.66 -11.25
N PRO A 91 -24.91 16.88 -10.22
CA PRO A 91 -25.21 18.14 -9.52
C PRO A 91 -24.31 18.41 -8.29
N TYR A 92 -23.16 17.76 -8.18
CA TYR A 92 -22.37 17.64 -6.96
C TYR A 92 -21.48 18.87 -6.70
N ARG A 93 -22.10 20.01 -6.39
CA ARG A 93 -21.42 21.31 -6.23
C ARG A 93 -21.04 21.68 -4.80
N THR A 94 -21.57 20.99 -3.80
CA THR A 94 -21.45 21.38 -2.39
C THR A 94 -20.73 20.33 -1.56
N LEU A 95 -19.93 20.77 -0.60
CA LEU A 95 -19.34 19.86 0.39
C LEU A 95 -20.39 19.34 1.36
N SER A 96 -20.34 18.04 1.64
CA SER A 96 -21.19 17.34 2.60
C SER A 96 -20.35 16.62 3.66
N TYR A 97 -20.93 16.37 4.84
CA TYR A 97 -20.30 15.54 5.87
C TYR A 97 -20.49 14.06 5.58
N CYS A 98 -19.39 13.35 5.31
CA CYS A 98 -19.44 11.99 4.78
C CYS A 98 -18.74 10.94 5.65
N THR A 99 -18.42 11.23 6.92
CA THR A 99 -17.76 10.27 7.85
C THR A 99 -18.51 8.93 7.95
N GLU A 100 -19.85 8.96 7.89
CA GLU A 100 -20.66 7.74 7.94
C GLU A 100 -20.84 7.12 6.55
N SER A 101 -21.17 7.94 5.53
CA SER A 101 -21.42 7.44 4.17
C SER A 101 -20.17 6.89 3.48
N ILE A 102 -18.97 7.28 3.87
CA ILE A 102 -17.72 6.69 3.35
C ILE A 102 -17.49 5.26 3.84
N LYS A 103 -18.08 4.84 4.97
CA LYS A 103 -17.83 3.51 5.57
C LYS A 103 -18.13 2.34 4.62
N PRO A 104 -19.29 2.26 3.94
CA PRO A 104 -19.57 1.17 2.99
C PRO A 104 -18.60 1.14 1.80
N LEU A 105 -18.30 2.29 1.21
CA LEU A 105 -17.33 2.39 0.11
C LEU A 105 -15.93 1.97 0.58
N TYR A 106 -15.52 2.44 1.77
CA TYR A 106 -14.26 2.05 2.38
C TYR A 106 -14.22 0.53 2.62
N ALA A 107 -15.28 -0.07 3.16
CA ALA A 107 -15.36 -1.51 3.35
C ALA A 107 -15.23 -2.29 2.03
N LYS A 108 -15.91 -1.82 0.99
CA LYS A 108 -15.92 -2.47 -0.32
C LYS A 108 -14.58 -2.35 -1.06
N TYR A 109 -14.03 -1.14 -1.13
CA TYR A 109 -12.90 -0.81 -1.98
C TYR A 109 -11.56 -0.79 -1.27
N LEU A 110 -11.52 -0.53 0.04
CA LEU A 110 -10.28 -0.34 0.79
C LEU A 110 -10.09 -1.32 1.94
N ALA A 111 -11.16 -1.87 2.51
CA ALA A 111 -11.01 -2.83 3.58
C ALA A 111 -10.34 -4.09 3.04
N ARG A 112 -9.40 -4.55 3.85
CA ARG A 112 -8.81 -5.85 3.69
C ARG A 112 -9.92 -6.84 3.99
N GLN A 113 -10.32 -7.66 3.02
CA GLN A 113 -10.99 -8.91 3.36
C GLN A 113 -10.05 -9.66 4.29
N GLU A 114 -10.41 -9.75 5.57
CA GLU A 114 -9.84 -10.75 6.44
C GLU A 114 -10.37 -12.08 5.93
N LYS A 115 -9.63 -12.68 4.99
CA LYS A 115 -9.61 -14.13 4.96
C LYS A 115 -8.93 -14.53 6.26
N THR A 116 -9.74 -14.87 7.24
CA THR A 116 -9.36 -15.63 8.43
C THR A 116 -8.74 -16.92 7.93
N PHE A 117 -7.44 -16.88 7.63
CA PHE A 117 -6.68 -18.10 7.58
C PHE A 117 -6.45 -18.46 9.03
N LEU A 118 -7.16 -19.50 9.45
CA LEU A 118 -6.89 -20.22 10.67
C LEU A 118 -5.36 -20.36 10.78
N THR A 119 -4.80 -19.82 11.86
CA THR A 119 -3.51 -20.25 12.36
C THR A 119 -3.63 -21.73 12.69
N THR A 120 -3.39 -22.58 11.70
CA THR A 120 -3.03 -23.96 11.95
C THR A 120 -1.52 -23.97 12.17
N PRO A 121 -1.02 -24.29 13.37
CA PRO A 121 0.35 -24.72 13.51
C PRO A 121 0.43 -26.12 12.91
N THR A 122 0.78 -26.21 11.63
CA THR A 122 1.20 -27.49 11.03
C THR A 122 2.68 -27.40 10.71
N HIS A 123 3.51 -27.59 11.74
CA HIS A 123 4.79 -28.22 11.50
C HIS A 123 4.48 -29.68 11.10
N LEU A 124 4.98 -30.10 9.94
CA LEU A 124 5.54 -31.42 9.59
C LEU A 124 5.25 -31.78 8.13
N GLY A 125 6.22 -31.45 7.28
CA GLY A 125 6.54 -32.15 6.05
C GLY A 125 8.06 -32.20 5.98
N GLY A 126 8.65 -33.38 6.22
CA GLY A 126 10.08 -33.60 6.45
C GLY A 126 10.96 -33.31 5.24
N GLY A 127 11.36 -32.05 5.09
CA GLY A 127 12.55 -31.63 4.36
C GLY A 127 13.33 -30.70 5.26
N GLU A 128 14.63 -30.93 5.41
CA GLU A 128 15.51 -30.11 6.26
C GLU A 128 15.35 -28.64 5.89
N SER A 129 14.83 -27.84 6.84
CA SER A 129 14.78 -26.39 6.69
C SER A 129 16.20 -25.86 6.67
N LEU A 130 16.55 -25.10 5.63
CA LEU A 130 17.87 -24.48 5.51
C LEU A 130 18.18 -23.62 6.74
N THR A 131 19.41 -23.72 7.23
CA THR A 131 19.95 -22.79 8.23
C THR A 131 20.09 -21.37 7.65
N ASP A 132 20.18 -20.36 8.51
CA ASP A 132 20.36 -18.97 8.08
C ASP A 132 21.60 -18.82 7.18
N ARG A 133 22.69 -19.55 7.49
CA ARG A 133 23.92 -19.57 6.68
C ARG A 133 23.69 -20.14 5.28
N GLU A 134 23.01 -21.28 5.18
CA GLU A 134 22.73 -21.91 3.89
C GLU A 134 21.78 -21.08 3.04
N VAL A 135 20.80 -20.41 3.66
CA VAL A 135 19.94 -19.45 2.97
C VAL A 135 20.78 -18.33 2.38
N ILE A 136 21.68 -17.72 3.15
CA ILE A 136 22.55 -16.64 2.67
C ILE A 136 23.43 -17.14 1.52
N GLU A 137 24.08 -18.30 1.67
CA GLU A 137 24.96 -18.86 0.65
C GLU A 137 24.23 -19.14 -0.67
N LYS A 138 23.08 -19.83 -0.60
CA LYS A 138 22.29 -20.19 -1.79
C LYS A 138 21.65 -18.96 -2.42
N ALA A 139 21.08 -18.05 -1.62
CA ALA A 139 20.43 -16.85 -2.12
C ALA A 139 21.42 -15.85 -2.72
N SER A 140 22.65 -15.76 -2.20
CA SER A 140 23.71 -14.86 -2.71
C SER A 140 24.22 -15.22 -4.11
N ARG A 141 23.82 -16.38 -4.67
CA ARG A 141 24.03 -16.67 -6.10
C ARG A 141 23.22 -15.77 -7.03
N SER A 142 22.19 -15.10 -6.52
CA SER A 142 21.49 -14.05 -7.25
C SER A 142 22.18 -12.70 -7.02
N ASP A 143 22.63 -12.06 -8.10
CA ASP A 143 23.22 -10.70 -8.03
C ASP A 143 22.28 -9.72 -7.32
N LYS A 144 20.97 -9.84 -7.58
CA LYS A 144 19.97 -8.97 -6.96
C LYS A 144 19.87 -9.18 -5.46
N PHE A 145 19.94 -10.44 -5.00
CA PHE A 145 19.96 -10.73 -3.58
C PHE A 145 21.23 -10.18 -2.95
N SER A 146 22.39 -10.48 -3.54
CA SER A 146 23.70 -10.05 -3.03
C SER A 146 23.81 -8.55 -2.92
N GLN A 147 23.33 -7.81 -3.93
CA GLN A 147 23.27 -6.35 -3.90
C GLN A 147 22.46 -5.86 -2.69
N LEU A 148 21.22 -6.33 -2.54
CA LEU A 148 20.34 -5.89 -1.45
C LEU A 148 20.86 -6.32 -0.08
N TYR A 149 21.36 -7.55 0.05
CA TYR A 149 21.69 -8.15 1.32
C TYR A 149 23.02 -7.65 1.89
N HIS A 150 24.07 -7.56 1.07
CA HIS A 150 25.42 -7.23 1.55
C HIS A 150 25.78 -5.76 1.40
N TYR A 151 25.26 -5.09 0.38
CA TYR A 151 25.69 -3.73 0.03
C TYR A 151 24.60 -2.68 0.26
N GLY A 152 23.34 -3.10 0.35
CA GLY A 152 22.20 -2.20 0.34
C GLY A 152 21.96 -1.63 -1.06
N ASN A 153 21.05 -0.67 -1.19
CA ASN A 153 20.73 -0.07 -2.49
C ASN A 153 20.32 1.41 -2.36
N ASP A 154 20.90 2.26 -3.21
CA ASP A 154 20.74 3.72 -3.28
C ASP A 154 19.61 4.16 -4.24
N SER A 155 18.70 3.25 -4.59
CA SER A 155 17.63 3.52 -5.56
C SER A 155 16.53 4.48 -5.09
N GLY A 156 16.72 5.22 -3.99
CA GLY A 156 15.78 6.19 -3.42
C GLY A 156 14.50 5.61 -2.77
N ASP A 157 14.08 4.39 -3.11
CA ASP A 157 12.89 3.72 -2.53
C ASP A 157 13.28 2.59 -1.56
N ALA A 158 13.68 2.99 -0.35
CA ALA A 158 14.07 2.04 0.69
C ALA A 158 12.95 1.07 1.10
N SER A 159 11.66 1.40 0.92
CA SER A 159 10.57 0.48 1.27
C SER A 159 10.35 -0.62 0.24
N ARG A 160 10.59 -0.32 -1.04
CA ARG A 160 10.56 -1.31 -2.11
C ARG A 160 11.69 -2.31 -1.96
N ASN A 161 12.89 -1.84 -1.63
CA ASN A 161 14.05 -2.70 -1.36
C ASN A 161 13.77 -3.71 -0.23
N ASP A 162 13.13 -3.26 0.87
CA ASP A 162 12.72 -4.15 1.95
C ASP A 162 11.80 -5.28 1.43
N MET A 163 10.76 -4.92 0.68
CA MET A 163 9.79 -5.87 0.15
C MET A 163 10.42 -6.85 -0.85
N THR A 164 11.33 -6.38 -1.70
CA THR A 164 12.06 -7.23 -2.66
C THR A 164 12.90 -8.25 -1.91
N LEU A 165 13.71 -7.83 -0.93
CA LEU A 165 14.56 -8.75 -0.19
C LEU A 165 13.72 -9.79 0.58
N ILE A 166 12.65 -9.37 1.24
CA ILE A 166 11.75 -10.28 1.96
C ILE A 166 11.13 -11.31 1.01
N ASN A 167 10.66 -10.92 -0.18
CA ASN A 167 10.09 -11.87 -1.13
C ASN A 167 11.11 -12.92 -1.59
N MET A 168 12.38 -12.54 -1.76
CA MET A 168 13.45 -13.50 -2.06
C MET A 168 13.71 -14.44 -0.88
N LEU A 169 13.69 -13.94 0.35
CA LEU A 169 13.85 -14.75 1.56
C LEU A 169 12.68 -15.73 1.79
N ILE A 170 11.44 -15.34 1.47
CA ILE A 170 10.26 -16.21 1.61
C ILE A 170 10.44 -17.53 0.86
N PHE A 171 11.02 -17.48 -0.36
CA PHE A 171 11.32 -18.69 -1.13
C PHE A 171 12.22 -19.65 -0.33
N TRP A 172 13.33 -19.16 0.22
CA TRP A 172 14.34 -19.99 0.86
C TRP A 172 13.96 -20.49 2.26
N THR A 173 13.20 -19.70 3.01
CA THR A 173 12.85 -19.99 4.41
C THR A 173 11.53 -20.75 4.57
N GLY A 174 10.87 -21.11 3.46
CA GLY A 174 9.54 -21.72 3.54
C GLY A 174 8.47 -20.78 4.13
N GLY A 175 8.73 -19.47 4.13
CA GLY A 175 7.88 -18.48 4.79
C GLY A 175 8.02 -18.41 6.32
N ASN A 176 9.07 -18.99 6.90
CA ASN A 176 9.34 -18.88 8.33
C ASN A 176 9.62 -17.42 8.74
N VAL A 177 8.63 -16.80 9.39
CA VAL A 177 8.65 -15.38 9.80
C VAL A 177 9.86 -15.04 10.67
N ALA A 178 10.17 -15.88 11.66
CA ALA A 178 11.26 -15.63 12.58
C ALA A 178 12.62 -15.71 11.88
N GLN A 179 12.78 -16.66 10.96
CA GLN A 179 14.00 -16.78 10.16
C GLN A 179 14.16 -15.61 9.19
N ILE A 180 13.08 -15.17 8.55
CA ILE A 180 13.07 -13.98 7.68
C ILE A 180 13.50 -12.74 8.48
N ASP A 181 12.96 -12.53 9.68
CA ASP A 181 13.32 -11.39 10.52
C ASP A 181 14.81 -11.41 10.91
N ARG A 182 15.33 -12.56 11.36
CA ARG A 182 16.78 -12.70 11.67
C ARG A 182 17.65 -12.40 10.47
N LEU A 183 17.34 -12.98 9.30
CA LEU A 183 18.08 -12.77 8.07
C LEU A 183 18.02 -11.32 7.58
N TYR A 184 16.86 -10.67 7.71
CA TYR A 184 16.71 -9.26 7.35
C TYR A 184 17.56 -8.38 8.26
N ARG A 185 17.58 -8.64 9.57
CA ARG A 185 18.36 -7.87 10.55
C ARG A 185 19.87 -7.94 10.31
N SER A 186 20.36 -9.02 9.71
CA SER A 186 21.76 -9.15 9.31
C SER A 186 22.06 -8.64 7.89
N SER A 187 21.08 -8.02 7.21
CA SER A 187 21.29 -7.40 5.91
C SER A 187 21.68 -5.93 6.00
N ALA A 188 22.30 -5.41 4.95
CA ALA A 188 22.63 -3.99 4.78
C ALA A 188 21.40 -3.06 4.68
N LEU A 189 20.18 -3.60 4.51
CA LEU A 189 18.94 -2.80 4.51
C LEU A 189 18.39 -2.53 5.92
N MET A 190 18.95 -3.16 6.96
CA MET A 190 18.50 -2.98 8.33
C MET A 190 18.70 -1.54 8.80
N ARG A 191 17.67 -0.98 9.44
CA ARG A 191 17.65 0.41 9.94
C ARG A 191 16.65 0.58 11.07
N PRO A 192 16.74 1.64 11.91
CA PRO A 192 15.84 1.85 13.06
C PRO A 192 14.34 1.84 12.72
N LYS A 193 13.98 2.18 11.47
CA LYS A 193 12.60 2.09 10.97
C LYS A 193 12.01 0.68 11.10
N TRP A 194 12.82 -0.37 11.00
CA TRP A 194 12.38 -1.77 11.07
C TRP A 194 11.61 -2.05 12.37
N ASP A 195 12.11 -1.55 13.49
CA ASP A 195 11.54 -1.75 14.82
C ASP A 195 10.53 -0.66 15.22
N ARG A 196 10.29 0.32 14.34
CA ARG A 196 9.32 1.40 14.60
C ARG A 196 7.92 0.84 14.77
N ARG A 197 7.30 1.13 15.91
CA ARG A 197 5.91 0.75 16.19
C ARG A 197 4.94 1.40 15.19
N GLN A 198 4.05 0.59 14.63
CA GLN A 198 3.01 1.01 13.69
C GLN A 198 1.82 0.07 13.80
N SER A 199 0.62 0.63 13.97
CA SER A 199 -0.66 -0.12 13.95
C SER A 199 -0.67 -1.38 14.83
N GLY A 200 -0.19 -1.29 16.07
CA GLY A 200 -0.17 -2.42 17.02
C GLY A 200 0.96 -3.45 16.79
N SER A 201 1.87 -3.20 15.85
CA SER A 201 3.03 -4.05 15.55
C SER A 201 4.26 -3.19 15.23
N THR A 202 5.28 -3.73 14.55
CA THR A 202 6.41 -2.98 14.01
C THR A 202 6.33 -2.90 12.49
N TYR A 203 6.98 -1.89 11.89
CA TYR A 203 7.07 -1.79 10.43
C TYR A 203 7.63 -3.07 9.80
N GLY A 204 8.69 -3.66 10.39
CA GLY A 204 9.30 -4.90 9.91
C GLY A 204 8.31 -6.07 9.89
N GLN A 205 7.65 -6.33 11.02
CA GLN A 205 6.66 -7.40 11.13
C GLN A 205 5.49 -7.20 10.16
N MET A 206 5.00 -5.96 10.03
CA MET A 206 3.95 -5.63 9.06
C MET A 206 4.41 -5.87 7.62
N THR A 207 5.67 -5.60 7.30
CA THR A 207 6.24 -5.78 5.96
C THR A 207 6.40 -7.26 5.63
N ILE A 208 6.92 -8.09 6.55
CA ILE A 208 6.99 -9.55 6.39
C ILE A 208 5.60 -10.13 6.15
N ASN A 209 4.64 -9.79 7.01
CA ASN A 209 3.26 -10.26 6.90
C ASN A 209 2.59 -9.81 5.58
N LYS A 210 2.92 -8.61 5.11
CA LYS A 210 2.44 -8.11 3.81
C LYS A 210 3.00 -8.96 2.66
N CYS A 211 4.32 -9.18 2.62
CA CYS A 211 4.97 -9.96 1.57
C CYS A 211 4.46 -11.40 1.54
N LEU A 212 4.38 -12.08 2.69
CA LEU A 212 3.82 -13.45 2.78
C LEU A 212 2.41 -13.55 2.23
N ARG A 213 1.54 -12.59 2.56
CA ARG A 213 0.16 -12.56 2.06
C ARG A 213 0.08 -12.41 0.54
N THR A 214 0.96 -11.60 -0.04
CA THR A 214 0.99 -11.33 -1.48
C THR A 214 1.87 -12.29 -2.27
N TYR A 215 2.62 -13.15 -1.59
CA TYR A 215 3.53 -14.10 -2.22
C TYR A 215 2.75 -15.13 -3.04
N ARG A 216 3.20 -15.37 -4.27
CA ARG A 216 2.61 -16.32 -5.23
C ARG A 216 3.65 -17.26 -5.83
N GLY A 217 4.90 -17.15 -5.40
CA GLY A 217 5.98 -18.03 -5.84
C GLY A 217 5.91 -19.40 -5.16
N SER A 218 6.75 -20.31 -5.63
CA SER A 218 7.02 -21.57 -4.94
C SER A 218 7.87 -21.33 -3.68
N TYR A 219 8.01 -22.37 -2.88
CA TYR A 219 8.98 -22.41 -1.78
C TYR A 219 10.09 -23.37 -2.16
N TYR A 220 11.28 -23.14 -1.61
CA TYR A 220 12.40 -24.05 -1.74
C TYR A 220 12.00 -25.44 -1.25
N ARG A 221 12.28 -26.45 -2.06
CA ARG A 221 12.09 -27.86 -1.75
C ARG A 221 13.40 -28.58 -2.04
N HIS A 222 13.98 -29.22 -1.03
CA HIS A 222 15.27 -29.89 -1.12
C HIS A 222 15.33 -30.90 -2.29
N ASN A 223 14.22 -31.61 -2.56
CA ASN A 223 14.14 -32.69 -3.54
C ASN A 223 14.20 -32.26 -5.03
N TYR A 224 14.35 -30.98 -5.35
CA TYR A 224 14.32 -30.47 -6.74
C TYR A 224 15.62 -29.79 -7.20
N TYR A 225 16.66 -29.75 -6.37
CA TYR A 225 17.87 -28.95 -6.64
C TYR A 225 19.20 -29.71 -6.41
N ASN A 226 19.19 -31.04 -6.56
CA ASN A 226 20.42 -31.84 -6.65
C ASN A 226 20.84 -32.00 -8.10
#